data_AF-A0A7I7RT15-F1
#
_entry.id   AF-A0A7I7RT15-F1
#
_cell.length_a   1.000
_cell.length_b   1.000
_cell.length_c   1.000
_cell.angle_alpha   90.00
_cell.angle_beta   90.00
_cell.angle_gamma   90.00
#
_symmetry.space_group_name_H-M   'P 1'
#
loop_
_entity.id
_entity.type
_entity.pdbx_description
1 polymer ?
#
loop_
_entity_poly.entity_id
_entity_poly.type
_entity_poly.pdbx_seq_one_letter_code
_entity_poly.pdbx_strand_id
1 'polypeptide(L)' 'MALTLDDLPDLAGIPEVSAATGIPVATLRWYRATDQGPRSVKVGRHVRYRKGDVLKWVEAQESASARGGIR' A
#
# COMPACT_ATOMS: atom_id res chain seq x y z
N MET A 1 -5.37 -16.73 8.18
CA MET A 1 -4.85 -16.46 6.82
C MET A 1 -4.36 -15.03 6.80
N ALA A 2 -3.06 -14.81 6.64
CA ALA A 2 -2.54 -13.47 6.36
C ALA A 2 -2.81 -13.19 4.88
N LEU A 3 -3.43 -12.04 4.59
CA LEU A 3 -3.60 -11.59 3.21
C LEU A 3 -2.21 -11.23 2.67
N THR A 4 -1.83 -11.71 1.49
CA THR A 4 -0.59 -11.26 0.82
C THR A 4 -0.91 -10.17 -0.21
N LEU A 5 0.12 -9.50 -0.74
CA LEU A 5 -0.07 -8.52 -1.82
C LEU A 5 -0.69 -9.15 -3.08
N ASP A 6 -0.44 -10.43 -3.32
CA ASP A 6 -0.99 -11.17 -4.47
C ASP A 6 -2.48 -11.49 -4.30
N ASP A 7 -2.96 -11.59 -3.06
CA ASP A 7 -4.38 -11.86 -2.76
C ASP A 7 -5.24 -10.58 -2.70
N LEU A 8 -4.62 -9.41 -2.84
CA LEU A 8 -5.33 -8.14 -2.78
C LEU A 8 -6.31 -8.04 -3.95
N PRO A 9 -7.59 -7.63 -3.74
CA PRO A 9 -8.51 -7.42 -4.85
C PRO A 9 -8.03 -6.26 -5.74
N ASP A 10 -8.46 -6.25 -7.00
CA ASP A 10 -8.10 -5.21 -7.98
C ASP A 10 -8.35 -3.80 -7.45
N LEU A 11 -9.40 -3.63 -6.64
CA LEU A 11 -9.73 -2.39 -5.96
C LEU A 11 -9.95 -2.63 -4.46
N ALA A 12 -8.93 -2.35 -3.67
CA ALA A 12 -8.90 -2.59 -2.24
C ALA A 12 -9.21 -1.33 -1.41
N GLY A 13 -9.83 -1.52 -0.25
CA GLY A 13 -9.96 -0.53 0.81
C GLY A 13 -8.74 -0.49 1.72
N ILE A 14 -8.71 0.52 2.59
CA ILE A 14 -7.61 0.70 3.56
C ILE A 14 -7.38 -0.56 4.45
N PRO A 15 -8.41 -1.26 4.97
CA PRO A 15 -8.18 -2.44 5.81
C PRO A 15 -7.50 -3.59 5.07
N GLU A 16 -7.87 -3.83 3.81
CA GLU A 16 -7.29 -4.88 2.98
C GLU A 16 -5.83 -4.57 2.64
N VAL A 17 -5.54 -3.31 2.27
CA VAL A 17 -4.15 -2.87 2.04
C VAL A 17 -3.32 -2.98 3.33
N SER A 18 -3.90 -2.61 4.48
CA SER A 18 -3.23 -2.72 5.77
C SER A 18 -2.89 -4.18 6.10
N ALA A 19 -3.83 -5.10 5.88
CA ALA A 19 -3.60 -6.53 6.07
C ALA A 19 -2.52 -7.09 5.12
N ALA A 20 -2.54 -6.68 3.84
CA ALA A 20 -1.59 -7.16 2.84
C ALA A 20 -0.16 -6.63 3.02
N THR A 21 -0.02 -5.35 3.40
CA THR A 21 1.28 -4.67 3.51
C THR A 21 1.87 -4.71 4.92
N GLY A 22 1.07 -5.03 5.94
CA GLY A 22 1.42 -4.85 7.35
C GLY A 22 1.48 -3.38 7.80
N ILE A 23 1.22 -2.41 6.91
CA ILE A 23 1.22 -0.99 7.26
C ILE A 23 -0.05 -0.69 8.06
N PRO A 24 0.01 -0.06 9.24
CA PRO A 24 -1.17 0.27 10.01
C PRO A 24 -2.15 1.17 9.25
N VAL A 25 -3.46 0.94 9.43
CA VAL A 25 -4.54 1.78 8.86
C VAL A 25 -4.33 3.27 9.13
N ALA A 26 -3.89 3.63 10.34
CA ALA A 26 -3.59 5.01 10.71
C ALA A 26 -2.46 5.61 9.85
N THR A 27 -1.40 4.84 9.63
CA THR A 27 -0.28 5.23 8.77
C THR A 27 -0.73 5.39 7.32
N LEU A 28 -1.56 4.50 6.79
CA LEU A 28 -2.11 4.64 5.43
C LEU A 28 -2.99 5.90 5.29
N ARG A 29 -3.74 6.26 6.33
CA ARG A 29 -4.50 7.53 6.35
C ARG A 29 -3.57 8.74 6.37
N TRP A 30 -2.51 8.68 7.17
CA TRP A 30 -1.50 9.73 7.24
C TRP A 30 -0.77 9.91 5.93
N TYR A 31 -0.27 8.83 5.32
CA TYR A 31 0.31 8.77 3.98
C TYR A 31 -0.56 9.48 2.95
N ARG A 32 -1.84 9.12 2.87
CA ARG A 32 -2.78 9.81 1.98
C ARG A 32 -2.90 11.31 2.28
N ALA A 33 -2.85 11.72 3.54
CA ALA A 33 -2.96 13.13 3.92
C ALA A 33 -1.68 13.92 3.62
N THR A 34 -0.53 13.26 3.52
CA THR A 34 0.78 13.87 3.26
C THR A 34 1.28 13.62 1.83
N ASP A 35 0.43 13.07 0.96
CA ASP A 35 0.77 12.61 -0.39
C ASP A 35 1.99 11.66 -0.44
N GLN A 36 2.19 10.92 0.65
CA GLN A 36 3.16 9.83 0.76
C GLN A 36 2.43 8.49 0.60
N GLY A 37 3.14 7.44 0.19
CA GLY A 37 2.54 6.10 0.10
C GLY A 37 1.93 5.73 -1.27
N PRO A 38 1.20 4.61 -1.33
CA PRO A 38 0.64 4.10 -2.57
C PRO A 38 -0.50 4.99 -3.09
N ARG A 39 -0.62 5.07 -4.41
CA ARG A 39 -1.65 5.91 -5.05
C ARG A 39 -3.05 5.47 -4.63
N SER A 40 -3.84 6.42 -4.17
CA SER A 40 -5.23 6.21 -3.75
C SER A 40 -6.21 6.96 -4.64
N VAL A 41 -7.44 6.45 -4.74
CA VAL A 41 -8.55 7.09 -5.45
C VAL A 41 -9.74 7.24 -4.52
N LYS A 42 -10.42 8.39 -4.60
CA LYS A 42 -11.66 8.63 -3.86
C LYS A 42 -12.84 8.13 -4.69
N VAL A 43 -13.56 7.16 -4.17
CA VAL A 43 -14.79 6.61 -4.76
C VAL A 43 -15.95 6.92 -3.82
N GLY A 44 -16.63 8.04 -4.09
CA GLY A 44 -17.63 8.59 -3.18
C GLY A 44 -17.05 8.93 -1.81
N ARG A 45 -17.57 8.31 -0.75
CA ARG A 45 -17.06 8.45 0.62
C ARG A 45 -15.89 7.52 0.96
N HIS A 46 -15.57 6.57 0.07
CA HIS A 46 -14.57 5.54 0.33
C HIS A 46 -13.25 5.88 -0.37
N VAL A 47 -12.14 5.59 0.31
CA VAL A 47 -10.80 5.60 -0.30
C VAL A 47 -10.49 4.18 -0.74
N ARG A 48 -10.05 4.04 -1.98
CA ARG A 48 -9.65 2.76 -2.57
C ARG A 48 -8.25 2.86 -3.15
N TYR A 49 -7.59 1.72 -3.24
CA TYR A 49 -6.27 1.52 -3.82
C TYR A 49 -6.39 0.48 -4.92
N ARG A 50 -5.79 0.74 -6.07
CA ARG A 50 -5.65 -0.32 -7.08
C ARG A 50 -4.52 -1.24 -6.66
N LYS A 51 -4.70 -2.55 -6.80
CA LYS A 51 -3.64 -3.54 -6.52
C LYS A 51 -2.32 -3.16 -7.21
N GLY A 52 -2.38 -2.88 -8.51
CA GLY A 52 -1.18 -2.51 -9.29
C GLY A 52 -0.49 -1.23 -8.81
N ASP A 53 -1.22 -0.28 -8.24
CA ASP A 53 -0.62 0.95 -7.70
C ASP A 53 0.05 0.70 -6.33
N VAL A 54 -0.51 -0.21 -5.52
CA VAL A 54 0.11 -0.64 -4.26
C VAL A 54 1.41 -1.40 -4.55
N LEU A 55 1.38 -2.36 -5.48
CA LEU A 55 2.56 -3.14 -5.89
C LEU A 55 3.69 -2.23 -6.39
N LYS A 56 3.40 -1.33 -7.33
CA LYS A 56 4.39 -0.37 -7.85
C LYS A 56 5.01 0.48 -6.76
N TRP A 57 4.23 0.89 -5.78
CA TRP A 57 4.75 1.68 -4.67
C TRP A 57 5.69 0.85 -3.79
N VAL A 58 5.33 -0.41 -3.48
CA VAL A 58 6.20 -1.32 -2.73
C VAL A 58 7.51 -1.57 -3.47
N GLU A 59 7.47 -1.88 -4.77
CA GLU A 59 8.66 -2.04 -5.62
C GLU A 59 9.55 -0.78 -5.61
N ALA A 60 8.93 0.41 -5.64
CA ALA A 60 9.67 1.67 -5.55
C ALA A 60 10.31 1.86 -4.16
N GLN A 61 9.65 1.43 -3.07
CA GLN A 61 10.24 1.46 -1.72
C GLN A 61 11.41 0.48 -1.60
N GLU A 62 11.30 -0.72 -2.17
CA GLU A 62 12.40 -1.71 -2.21
C GLU A 62 13.60 -1.15 -2.97
N SER A 63 13.37 -0.53 -4.13
CA SER A 63 14.42 0.10 -4.94
C SER A 63 15.08 1.28 -4.23
N ALA A 64 14.32 2.06 -3.44
CA ALA A 64 14.86 3.18 -2.67
C ALA A 64 15.58 2.74 -1.38
N SER A 65 15.21 1.60 -0.80
CA SER A 65 15.77 1.08 0.44
C SER A 65 17.04 0.26 0.18
N ALA A 66 18.18 0.93 0.01
CA ALA A 66 19.49 0.31 -0.16
C ALA A 66 20.12 -0.26 1.14
N ARG A 67 19.32 -0.75 2.10
CA ARG A 67 19.84 -1.37 3.34
C ARG A 67 19.70 -2.89 3.28
N GLY A 68 20.83 -3.59 3.22
CA GLY A 68 20.88 -5.06 3.22
C GLY A 68 21.75 -5.73 2.15
N GLY A 69 22.65 -5.00 1.47
CA GLY A 69 23.62 -5.61 0.57
C GLY A 69 24.70 -6.38 1.33
N ILE A 70 24.91 -7.65 0.97
CA ILE A 70 26.13 -8.39 1.35
C ILE A 70 27.28 -7.69 0.64
N ARG A 71 28.14 -7.01 1.40
CA ARG A 71 29.49 -6.69 0.95
C ARG A 71 30.38 -7.92 1.14
#